data_AF-A0A399F7N1-F1
#
_entry.id   AF-A0A399F7N1-F1
#
_cell.length_a   1.000
_cell.length_b   1.000
_cell.length_c   1.000
_cell.angle_alpha   90.00
_cell.angle_beta   90.00
_cell.angle_gamma   90.00
#
_symmetry.space_group_name_H-M   'P 1'
#
loop_
_entity.id
_entity.type
_entity.pdbx_description
1 polymer ?
#
loop_
_entity_poly.entity_id
_entity_poly.type
_entity_poly.pdbx_seq_one_letter_code
_entity_poly.pdbx_strand_id
1 'polypeptide(L)'
;MADSHAFELTVQRAALPGLAAAINGRLALETPPVTAEGLLALAQDPDPNHLCLTFLFVADNVLSALAAEHPDLWVPPGSVTVGYIFVSAMLQGEAIDLCFFSTSHKLAMVMRESPQVRAFFRSLGAQVQEVDEWNQSRPLSP
;
A
#
# COMPACT_ATOMS: atom_id res chain seq x y z
N MET A 1 -13.32 13.48 10.59
CA MET A 1 -13.29 13.01 9.19
C MET A 1 -11.83 12.78 8.92
N ALA A 2 -11.45 11.58 8.52
CA ALA A 2 -10.05 11.22 8.35
C ALA A 2 -9.50 11.79 7.06
N ASP A 3 -8.53 12.70 7.16
CA ASP A 3 -7.89 13.28 5.99
C ASP A 3 -6.69 12.45 5.51
N SER A 4 -6.19 11.51 6.35
CA SER A 4 -5.10 10.62 6.01
C SER A 4 -5.29 9.21 6.57
N HIS A 5 -4.67 8.24 5.89
CA HIS A 5 -4.64 6.85 6.30
C HIS A 5 -3.36 6.20 5.78
N ALA A 6 -2.72 5.37 6.61
CA ALA A 6 -1.54 4.63 6.19
C ALA A 6 -1.50 3.20 6.77
N PHE A 7 -0.77 2.34 6.08
CA PHE A 7 -0.37 1.03 6.59
C PHE A 7 1.13 1.01 6.81
N GLU A 8 1.53 0.64 8.02
CA GLU A 8 2.92 0.44 8.38
C GLU A 8 3.21 -1.06 8.50
N LEU A 9 4.36 -1.47 7.98
CA LEU A 9 4.81 -2.85 8.00
C LEU A 9 6.29 -2.88 8.35
N THR A 10 6.65 -3.62 9.39
CA THR A 10 8.05 -3.94 9.68
C THR A 10 8.39 -5.32 9.12
N VAL A 11 9.42 -5.40 8.28
CA VAL A 11 9.91 -6.66 7.71
C VAL A 11 11.39 -6.87 7.95
N GLN A 12 11.79 -8.12 8.17
CA GLN A 12 13.20 -8.49 8.19
C GLN A 12 13.80 -8.33 6.79
N ARG A 13 15.05 -7.86 6.67
CA ARG A 13 15.71 -7.69 5.36
C ARG A 13 15.74 -8.97 4.54
N ALA A 14 15.90 -10.12 5.21
CA ALA A 14 15.85 -11.44 4.56
C ALA A 14 14.49 -11.78 3.92
N ALA A 15 13.40 -11.13 4.36
CA ALA A 15 12.05 -11.35 3.85
C ALA A 15 11.68 -10.40 2.68
N LEU A 16 12.55 -9.43 2.33
CA LEU A 16 12.27 -8.46 1.26
C LEU A 16 11.96 -9.10 -0.10
N PRO A 17 12.63 -10.18 -0.56
CA PRO A 17 12.26 -10.82 -1.81
C PRO A 17 10.82 -11.35 -1.81
N GLY A 18 10.37 -11.94 -0.70
CA GLY A 18 9.00 -12.44 -0.54
C GLY A 18 7.99 -11.29 -0.53
N LEU A 19 8.30 -10.20 0.16
CA LEU A 19 7.46 -9.01 0.19
C LEU A 19 7.32 -8.37 -1.19
N ALA A 20 8.43 -8.19 -1.91
CA ALA A 20 8.44 -7.63 -3.27
C ALA A 20 7.58 -8.50 -4.21
N ALA A 21 7.68 -9.83 -4.12
CA ALA A 21 6.83 -10.74 -4.89
C ALA A 21 5.34 -10.59 -4.53
N ALA A 22 5.00 -10.45 -3.24
CA ALA A 22 3.61 -10.24 -2.80
C ALA A 22 3.03 -8.91 -3.31
N ILE A 23 3.83 -7.82 -3.26
CA ILE A 23 3.46 -6.51 -3.81
C ILE A 23 3.22 -6.62 -5.33
N ASN A 24 4.19 -7.18 -6.05
CA ASN A 24 4.13 -7.34 -7.51
C ASN A 24 2.93 -8.18 -7.98
N GLY A 25 2.52 -9.18 -7.20
CA GLY A 25 1.32 -9.97 -7.49
C GLY A 25 0.01 -9.18 -7.47
N ARG A 26 0.05 -7.92 -7.00
CA ARG A 26 -1.11 -7.02 -6.92
C ARG A 26 -0.92 -5.70 -7.65
N LEU A 27 0.22 -5.47 -8.32
CA LEU A 27 0.43 -4.25 -9.08
C LEU A 27 -0.41 -4.24 -10.35
N ALA A 28 -0.85 -3.04 -10.75
CA ALA A 28 -1.37 -2.82 -12.09
C ALA A 28 -0.23 -2.96 -13.12
N LEU A 29 -0.57 -3.40 -14.34
CA LEU A 29 0.42 -3.79 -15.36
C LEU A 29 1.36 -2.65 -15.77
N GLU A 30 0.89 -1.42 -15.68
CA GLU A 30 1.62 -0.20 -15.99
C GLU A 30 2.56 0.25 -14.85
N THR A 31 2.44 -0.34 -13.66
CA THR A 31 3.31 0.00 -12.52
C THR A 31 4.63 -0.76 -12.63
N PRO A 32 5.79 -0.08 -12.57
CA PRO A 32 7.08 -0.73 -12.54
C PRO A 32 7.16 -1.75 -11.38
N PRO A 33 7.76 -2.92 -11.59
CA PRO A 33 7.86 -3.93 -10.55
C PRO A 33 8.74 -3.43 -9.40
N VAL A 34 8.33 -3.76 -8.19
CA VAL A 34 9.10 -3.53 -6.96
C VAL A 34 10.12 -4.65 -6.79
N THR A 35 11.37 -4.31 -6.47
CA THR A 35 12.43 -5.27 -6.18
C THR A 35 12.89 -5.17 -4.73
N ALA A 36 13.48 -6.24 -4.19
CA ALA A 36 14.04 -6.21 -2.84
C ALA A 36 15.16 -5.16 -2.73
N GLU A 37 16.00 -5.06 -3.76
CA GLU A 37 17.05 -4.06 -3.87
C GLU A 37 16.48 -2.64 -3.93
N GLY A 38 15.35 -2.44 -4.64
CA GLY A 38 14.67 -1.16 -4.72
C GLY A 38 14.09 -0.73 -3.37
N LEU A 39 13.47 -1.64 -2.63
CA LEU A 39 12.97 -1.37 -1.28
C LEU A 39 14.11 -1.08 -0.29
N LEU A 40 15.23 -1.80 -0.40
CA LEU A 40 16.42 -1.55 0.43
C LEU A 40 17.07 -0.21 0.09
N ALA A 41 17.22 0.11 -1.20
CA ALA A 41 17.75 1.39 -1.66
C ALA A 41 16.87 2.56 -1.19
N LEU A 42 15.54 2.42 -1.28
CA LEU A 42 14.59 3.38 -0.75
C LEU A 42 14.79 3.64 0.75
N ALA A 43 15.06 2.59 1.53
CA ALA A 43 15.28 2.69 2.98
C ALA A 43 16.64 3.30 3.37
N GLN A 44 17.58 3.36 2.43
CA GLN A 44 18.94 3.87 2.62
C GLN A 44 19.13 5.28 2.03
N ASP A 45 18.11 5.79 1.34
CA ASP A 45 18.17 7.10 0.70
C ASP A 45 18.21 8.21 1.75
N PRO A 46 19.24 9.07 1.75
CA PRO A 46 19.29 10.21 2.67
C PRO A 46 18.24 11.28 2.35
N ASP A 47 17.69 11.30 1.13
CA ASP A 47 16.59 12.16 0.75
C ASP A 47 15.26 11.40 0.83
N PRO A 48 14.17 12.02 1.31
CA PRO A 48 12.87 11.36 1.47
C PRO A 48 12.21 11.10 0.11
N ASN A 49 12.68 10.04 -0.56
CA ASN A 49 12.09 9.53 -1.77
C ASN A 49 10.96 8.55 -1.46
N HIS A 50 9.99 8.50 -2.38
CA HIS A 50 8.81 7.65 -2.25
C HIS A 50 8.58 6.91 -3.55
N LEU A 51 8.24 5.62 -3.47
CA LEU A 51 7.70 4.90 -4.62
C LEU A 51 6.22 5.20 -4.77
N CYS A 52 5.75 5.49 -5.97
CA CYS A 52 4.33 5.63 -6.26
C CYS A 52 3.84 4.35 -6.93
N LEU A 53 2.91 3.65 -6.27
CA LEU A 53 2.38 2.37 -6.72
C LEU A 53 0.89 2.49 -7.10
N THR A 54 0.50 1.72 -8.12
CA THR A 54 -0.88 1.46 -8.46
C THR A 54 -1.18 -0.02 -8.28
N PHE A 55 -2.17 -0.32 -7.46
CA PHE A 55 -2.60 -1.68 -7.17
C PHE A 55 -3.89 -2.04 -7.91
N LEU A 56 -4.05 -3.32 -8.23
CA LEU A 56 -5.28 -3.87 -8.80
C LEU A 56 -6.00 -4.73 -7.77
N PHE A 57 -7.23 -4.35 -7.43
CA PHE A 57 -8.07 -5.09 -6.47
C PHE A 57 -9.32 -5.64 -7.14
N VAL A 58 -9.86 -6.72 -6.58
CA VAL A 58 -11.23 -7.17 -6.90
C VAL A 58 -12.20 -6.10 -6.41
N ALA A 59 -13.23 -5.80 -7.19
CA ALA A 59 -14.22 -4.80 -6.82
C ALA A 59 -14.99 -5.21 -5.55
N ASP A 60 -15.17 -4.25 -4.65
CA ASP A 60 -16.13 -4.27 -3.55
C ASP A 60 -16.93 -2.95 -3.57
N ASN A 61 -17.91 -2.79 -2.68
CA ASN A 61 -18.77 -1.60 -2.68
C ASN A 61 -18.00 -0.28 -2.57
N VAL A 62 -16.90 -0.25 -1.81
CA VAL A 62 -16.08 0.95 -1.61
C VAL A 62 -15.26 1.25 -2.86
N LEU A 63 -14.62 0.22 -3.42
CA LEU A 63 -13.83 0.32 -4.65
C LEU A 63 -14.71 0.65 -5.87
N SER A 64 -15.92 0.10 -5.94
CA SER A 64 -16.87 0.41 -7.01
C SER A 64 -17.35 1.87 -6.94
N ALA A 65 -17.53 2.42 -5.73
CA ALA A 65 -17.85 3.83 -5.56
C ALA A 65 -16.70 4.73 -6.05
N LEU A 66 -15.44 4.37 -5.75
CA LEU A 66 -14.27 5.06 -6.27
C LEU A 66 -14.19 5.00 -7.81
N ALA A 67 -14.42 3.81 -8.39
CA ALA A 67 -14.34 3.60 -9.83
C ALA A 67 -15.39 4.38 -10.62
N ALA A 68 -16.60 4.56 -10.05
CA ALA A 68 -17.66 5.35 -10.67
C ALA A 68 -17.29 6.82 -10.87
N GLU A 69 -16.34 7.35 -10.09
CA GLU A 69 -15.86 8.73 -10.19
C GLU A 69 -14.70 8.89 -11.19
N HIS A 70 -14.11 7.78 -11.62
CA HIS A 70 -12.95 7.73 -12.52
C HIS A 70 -13.14 6.70 -13.64
N PRO A 71 -14.16 6.89 -14.52
CA PRO A 71 -14.53 5.90 -15.54
C PRO A 71 -13.46 5.70 -16.63
N ASP A 72 -12.46 6.59 -16.69
CA ASP A 72 -11.45 6.62 -17.75
C ASP A 72 -10.32 5.60 -17.54
N LEU A 73 -10.26 4.95 -16.37
CA LEU A 73 -9.25 3.95 -16.05
C LEU A 73 -9.65 2.59 -16.62
N TRP A 74 -8.90 2.09 -17.61
CA TRP A 74 -9.09 0.74 -18.13
C TRP A 74 -8.70 -0.29 -17.06
N VAL A 75 -9.65 -1.13 -16.67
CA VAL A 75 -9.45 -2.20 -15.69
C VAL A 75 -10.14 -3.48 -16.15
N PRO A 76 -9.58 -4.67 -15.85
CA PRO A 76 -10.27 -5.93 -16.09
C PRO A 76 -11.67 -5.94 -15.45
N PRO A 77 -12.68 -6.59 -16.07
CA PRO A 77 -14.02 -6.67 -15.50
C PRO A 77 -14.00 -7.20 -14.06
N GLY A 78 -14.72 -6.52 -13.17
CA GLY A 78 -14.79 -6.89 -11.74
C GLY A 78 -13.56 -6.50 -10.92
N SER A 79 -12.65 -5.69 -11.48
CA SER A 79 -11.48 -5.16 -10.76
C SER A 79 -11.48 -3.63 -10.76
N VAL A 80 -10.74 -3.04 -9.82
CA VAL A 80 -10.55 -1.60 -9.68
C VAL A 80 -9.07 -1.32 -9.41
N THR A 81 -8.51 -0.33 -10.11
CA THR A 81 -7.16 0.16 -9.83
C THR A 81 -7.19 1.23 -8.75
N VAL A 82 -6.24 1.15 -7.83
CA VAL A 82 -6.03 2.11 -6.75
C VAL A 82 -4.62 2.64 -6.91
N GLY A 83 -4.52 3.80 -7.57
CA GLY A 83 -3.25 4.49 -7.82
C GLY A 83 -2.84 5.42 -6.68
N TYR A 84 -1.65 6.03 -6.83
CA TYR A 84 -1.13 7.04 -5.90
C TYR A 84 -1.04 6.56 -4.44
N ILE A 85 -0.65 5.29 -4.29
CA ILE A 85 -0.21 4.75 -3.00
C ILE A 85 1.30 4.95 -2.93
N PHE A 86 1.72 5.87 -2.09
CA PHE A 86 3.12 6.17 -1.86
C PHE A 86 3.70 5.19 -0.84
N VAL A 87 4.95 4.79 -1.06
CA VAL A 87 5.71 3.95 -0.14
C VAL A 87 6.95 4.71 0.28
N SER A 88 7.12 4.93 1.58
CA SER A 88 8.40 5.28 2.19
C SER A 88 8.98 4.08 2.91
N ALA A 89 10.30 4.10 3.09
CA ALA A 89 11.00 3.06 3.81
C ALA A 89 12.03 3.67 4.76
N MET A 90 12.24 3.04 5.92
CA MET A 90 13.29 3.42 6.86
C MET A 90 13.99 2.17 7.38
N LEU A 91 15.32 2.21 7.39
CA LEU A 91 16.13 1.11 7.92
C LEU A 91 16.09 1.10 9.46
N GLN A 92 15.80 -0.07 10.05
CA GLN A 92 15.79 -0.33 11.49
C GLN A 92 16.68 -1.54 11.82
N GLY A 93 18.00 -1.34 11.77
CA GLY A 93 18.97 -2.41 11.98
C GLY A 93 18.85 -3.52 10.93
N GLU A 94 18.36 -4.70 11.34
CA GLU A 94 18.13 -5.86 10.48
C GLU A 94 16.74 -5.87 9.83
N ALA A 95 15.88 -4.91 10.17
CA ALA A 95 14.54 -4.74 9.64
C ALA A 95 14.42 -3.46 8.79
N ILE A 96 13.33 -3.38 8.03
CA ILE A 96 12.89 -2.20 7.31
C ILE A 96 11.45 -1.92 7.73
N ASP A 97 11.18 -0.69 8.11
CA ASP A 97 9.83 -0.16 8.27
C ASP A 97 9.38 0.43 6.94
N LEU A 98 8.23 -0.01 6.46
CA LEU A 98 7.59 0.46 5.25
C LEU A 98 6.29 1.15 5.61
N CYS A 99 6.06 2.35 5.08
CA CYS A 99 4.81 3.07 5.26
C CYS A 99 4.15 3.27 3.90
N PHE A 100 2.93 2.74 3.75
CA PHE A 100 2.08 2.89 2.58
C PHE A 100 1.02 3.92 2.89
N PHE A 101 1.04 5.05 2.19
CA PHE A 101 0.12 6.15 2.46
C PHE A 101 -0.45 6.74 1.17
N SER A 102 -1.50 7.53 1.31
CA SER A 102 -2.01 8.37 0.22
C SER A 102 -2.20 9.80 0.69
N THR A 103 -2.10 10.75 -0.25
CA THR A 103 -2.37 12.17 -0.04
C THR A 103 -3.80 12.57 -0.41
N SER A 104 -4.60 11.62 -0.91
CA SER A 104 -6.00 11.85 -1.29
C SER A 104 -6.94 11.34 -0.21
N HIS A 105 -7.85 12.20 0.24
CA HIS A 105 -8.92 11.84 1.18
C HIS A 105 -9.73 10.62 0.72
N LYS A 106 -10.07 10.54 -0.57
CA LYS A 106 -10.84 9.41 -1.13
C LYS A 106 -10.06 8.10 -1.04
N LEU A 107 -8.77 8.16 -1.35
CA LEU A 107 -7.89 6.98 -1.25
C LEU A 107 -7.67 6.58 0.21
N ALA A 108 -7.55 7.54 1.13
CA ALA A 108 -7.52 7.28 2.56
C ALA A 108 -8.79 6.55 3.03
N MET A 109 -9.98 6.95 2.57
CA MET A 109 -11.22 6.20 2.85
C MET A 109 -11.17 4.79 2.28
N VAL A 110 -10.74 4.63 1.03
CA VAL A 110 -10.64 3.31 0.37
C VAL A 110 -9.70 2.39 1.13
N MET A 111 -8.52 2.88 1.50
CA MET A 111 -7.55 2.10 2.29
C MET A 111 -8.16 1.68 3.63
N ARG A 112 -8.88 2.59 4.30
CA ARG A 112 -9.50 2.33 5.60
C ARG A 112 -10.68 1.36 5.53
N GLU A 113 -11.51 1.45 4.49
CA GLU A 113 -12.84 0.83 4.47
C GLU A 113 -12.97 -0.36 3.52
N SER A 114 -12.14 -0.46 2.47
CA SER A 114 -12.21 -1.58 1.52
C SER A 114 -11.71 -2.88 2.17
N PRO A 115 -12.55 -3.92 2.28
CA PRO A 115 -12.11 -5.22 2.77
C PRO A 115 -11.01 -5.84 1.90
N GLN A 116 -11.03 -5.57 0.58
CA GLN A 116 -10.05 -6.11 -0.36
C GLN A 116 -8.67 -5.47 -0.18
N VAL A 117 -8.63 -4.15 0.01
CA VAL A 117 -7.38 -3.43 0.29
C VAL A 117 -6.80 -3.88 1.63
N ARG A 118 -7.62 -3.90 2.69
CA ARG A 118 -7.20 -4.35 4.02
C ARG A 118 -6.73 -5.81 4.02
N ALA A 119 -7.42 -6.70 3.31
CA ALA A 119 -7.02 -8.11 3.19
C ALA A 119 -5.66 -8.26 2.52
N PHE A 120 -5.38 -7.47 1.48
CA PHE A 120 -4.07 -7.47 0.84
C PHE A 120 -2.97 -7.01 1.79
N PHE A 121 -3.13 -5.86 2.47
CA PHE A 121 -2.11 -5.38 3.39
C PHE A 121 -1.85 -6.38 4.52
N ARG A 122 -2.90 -7.00 5.09
CA ARG A 122 -2.74 -8.12 6.04
C ARG A 122 -1.92 -9.29 5.49
N SER A 123 -2.06 -9.60 4.21
CA SER A 123 -1.32 -10.70 3.58
C SER A 123 0.18 -10.43 3.42
N LEU A 124 0.61 -9.16 3.51
CA LEU A 124 2.02 -8.78 3.38
C LEU A 124 2.86 -9.15 4.61
N GLY A 125 2.25 -9.38 5.77
CA GLY A 125 2.97 -9.82 6.95
C GLY A 125 2.16 -9.79 8.25
N ALA A 126 2.71 -10.41 9.29
CA ALA A 126 2.05 -10.56 10.59
C ALA A 126 2.03 -9.26 11.44
N GLN A 127 2.83 -8.25 11.08
CA GLN A 127 2.99 -7.00 11.83
C GLN A 127 2.59 -5.79 11.00
N VAL A 128 1.36 -5.81 10.47
CA VAL A 128 0.79 -4.65 9.78
C VAL A 128 0.03 -3.80 10.79
N GLN A 129 0.42 -2.53 10.87
CA GLN A 129 -0.26 -1.53 11.67
C GLN A 129 -1.01 -0.57 10.75
N GLU A 130 -2.15 -0.13 11.22
CA GLU A 130 -2.96 0.92 10.61
C GLU A 130 -2.66 2.21 11.37
N VAL A 131 -2.31 3.28 10.65
CA VAL A 131 -2.08 4.60 11.21
C VAL A 131 -3.18 5.55 10.72
N ASP A 132 -3.86 6.17 11.68
CA ASP A 132 -4.93 7.11 11.40
C ASP A 132 -4.45 8.58 11.30
N GLU A 133 -5.40 9.49 11.11
CA GLU A 133 -5.14 10.94 11.00
C GLU A 133 -4.50 11.57 12.25
N TRP A 134 -4.47 10.84 13.38
CA TRP A 134 -3.91 11.27 14.65
C TRP A 134 -2.55 10.62 14.96
N ASN A 135 -1.95 9.94 13.97
CA ASN A 135 -0.74 9.12 14.12
C ASN A 135 -0.89 8.02 15.18
N GLN A 136 -2.12 7.52 15.40
CA GLN A 136 -2.34 6.40 16.29
C GLN A 136 -2.16 5.10 15.52
N SER A 137 -1.10 4.38 15.84
CA SER A 137 -0.85 3.06 15.27
C SER A 137 -1.64 2.00 16.03
N ARG A 138 -2.43 1.20 15.31
CA ARG A 138 -3.18 0.06 15.85
C ARG A 138 -2.99 -1.17 14.97
N PRO A 139 -3.02 -2.39 15.53
CA PRO A 139 -3.01 -3.60 14.70
C PRO A 139 -4.15 -3.57 13.68
N LEU A 140 -3.86 -3.98 12.44
CA LEU A 140 -4.85 -4.02 11.39
C LEU A 140 -5.98 -5.00 11.76
N SER A 141 -7.14 -4.45 12.11
CA SER A 141 -8.28 -5.24 12.64
C SER A 141 -8.83 -6.22 11.59
N PRO A 142 -9.34 -7.39 12.03
CA PRO A 142 -9.80 -8.46 11.15
C PRO A 142 -10.96 -8.06 10.22
#